data_AF-S7UUY2-F1
#
_entry.id   AF-S7UUY2-F1
#
_cell.length_a   1.000
_cell.length_b   1.000
_cell.length_c   1.000
_cell.angle_alpha   90.00
_cell.angle_beta   90.00
_cell.angle_gamma   90.00
#
_symmetry.space_group_name_H-M   'P 1'
#
loop_
_entity.id
_entity.type
_entity.pdbx_description
1 polymer ?
#
loop_
_entity_poly.entity_id
_entity_poly.type
_entity_poly.pdbx_seq_one_letter_code
_entity_poly.pdbx_strand_id
1 'polypeptide(L)'
;AALWAVSPLPVRAARAVSRTASTPTASARAASTQAAPAADESCPLTAPTYRAELEKTSYEARAGKPFTLRVRLTPPAPPPGFFVTVNVERAAGPEGGPENGRVESLPGYPDTDVTCSLPGDYRLAVTVALVAKSSCGGVKAATLLEREITVRAR
;
A
#
# COMPACT_ATOMS: atom_id res chain seq x y z
N ALA A 1 -40.40 -55.04 -1.53
CA ALA A 1 -41.66 -54.37 -1.90
C ALA A 1 -41.36 -52.93 -2.30
N ALA A 2 -41.83 -52.52 -3.50
CA ALA A 2 -41.94 -51.17 -4.10
C ALA A 2 -40.66 -50.29 -4.10
N LEU A 3 -39.90 -50.03 -5.17
CA LEU A 3 -40.17 -49.76 -6.61
C LEU A 3 -41.22 -48.68 -6.86
N TRP A 4 -40.81 -47.42 -6.99
CA TRP A 4 -41.47 -46.44 -7.86
C TRP A 4 -40.45 -45.59 -8.61
N ALA A 5 -40.45 -45.80 -9.93
CA ALA A 5 -39.79 -45.01 -10.94
C ALA A 5 -40.70 -43.84 -11.35
N VAL A 6 -40.12 -42.71 -11.76
CA VAL A 6 -40.77 -41.80 -12.70
C VAL A 6 -39.72 -41.29 -13.70
N SER A 7 -40.00 -41.56 -14.97
CA SER A 7 -39.25 -41.19 -16.15
C SER A 7 -39.95 -40.00 -16.88
N PRO A 8 -39.35 -39.44 -17.95
CA PRO A 8 -39.33 -38.00 -18.25
C PRO A 8 -40.34 -37.56 -19.33
N LEU A 9 -40.45 -36.25 -19.57
CA LEU A 9 -40.87 -35.70 -20.88
C LEU A 9 -40.28 -34.30 -21.15
N PRO A 10 -40.23 -33.88 -22.44
CA PRO A 10 -39.16 -33.09 -23.04
C PRO A 10 -39.54 -31.64 -23.29
N VAL A 11 -38.55 -30.75 -23.44
CA VAL A 11 -38.75 -29.45 -24.08
C VAL A 11 -37.65 -29.17 -25.10
N ARG A 12 -38.01 -29.46 -26.35
CA ARG A 12 -37.86 -28.66 -27.57
C ARG A 12 -36.62 -27.76 -27.72
N ALA A 13 -35.89 -28.06 -28.80
CA ALA A 13 -34.91 -27.20 -29.43
C ALA A 13 -35.46 -25.81 -29.77
N ALA A 14 -34.68 -24.78 -29.45
CA ALA A 14 -34.84 -23.43 -29.97
C ALA A 14 -33.51 -22.95 -30.58
N ARG A 15 -33.44 -23.11 -31.90
CA ARG A 15 -33.01 -22.13 -32.90
C ARG A 15 -31.81 -21.24 -32.55
N ALA A 16 -30.70 -21.51 -33.26
CA ALA A 16 -29.59 -20.58 -33.45
C ALA A 16 -30.10 -19.24 -34.00
N VAL A 17 -29.78 -18.16 -33.28
CA VAL A 17 -29.85 -16.78 -33.78
C VAL A 17 -28.42 -16.31 -33.96
N SER A 18 -28.00 -16.26 -35.22
CA SER A 18 -26.82 -15.53 -35.66
C SER A 18 -27.02 -14.05 -35.34
N ARG A 19 -26.18 -13.52 -34.44
CA ARG A 19 -25.99 -12.07 -34.32
C ARG A 19 -24.56 -11.74 -34.70
N THR A 20 -24.50 -11.19 -35.90
CA THR A 20 -23.49 -10.38 -36.57
C THR A 20 -22.40 -9.84 -35.63
N ALA A 21 -21.16 -10.18 -35.97
CA ALA A 21 -19.96 -9.58 -35.42
C ALA A 21 -20.02 -8.05 -35.50
N SER A 22 -19.87 -7.38 -34.36
CA SER A 22 -19.51 -5.97 -34.31
C SER A 22 -18.00 -5.88 -34.24
N THR A 23 -17.39 -5.48 -35.35
CA THR A 23 -16.03 -4.95 -35.40
C THR A 23 -15.90 -3.75 -34.45
N PRO A 24 -15.01 -3.78 -33.44
CA PRO A 24 -14.47 -2.52 -32.93
C PRO A 24 -13.46 -2.01 -33.95
N THR A 25 -13.90 -1.06 -34.77
CA THR A 25 -13.01 -0.17 -35.53
C THR A 25 -12.00 0.45 -34.58
N ALA A 26 -10.74 0.34 -34.98
CA ALA A 26 -9.55 0.83 -34.30
C ALA A 26 -9.77 2.21 -33.68
N SER A 27 -9.69 2.28 -32.35
CA SER A 27 -9.53 3.52 -31.61
C SER A 27 -8.15 4.07 -31.96
N ALA A 28 -8.14 5.16 -32.73
CA ALA A 28 -6.95 5.91 -33.07
C ALA A 28 -6.23 6.29 -31.76
N ARG A 29 -5.07 5.65 -31.57
CA ARG A 29 -4.15 5.89 -30.47
C ARG A 29 -3.64 7.32 -30.60
N ALA A 30 -4.29 8.26 -29.91
CA ALA A 30 -3.75 9.59 -29.68
C ALA A 30 -2.43 9.40 -28.91
N ALA A 31 -1.32 9.44 -29.65
CA ALA A 31 0.01 9.54 -29.09
C ALA A 31 0.10 10.91 -28.39
N SER A 32 -0.36 10.94 -27.15
CA SER A 32 -0.03 12.01 -26.22
C SER A 32 1.45 11.84 -25.91
N THR A 33 2.29 12.49 -26.71
CA THR A 33 3.67 12.78 -26.33
C THR A 33 3.58 13.61 -25.06
N GLN A 34 3.60 12.94 -23.91
CA GLN A 34 3.81 13.59 -22.62
C GLN A 34 5.22 14.18 -22.67
N ALA A 35 5.29 15.47 -22.94
CA ALA A 35 6.46 16.27 -22.64
C ALA A 35 6.81 16.05 -21.17
N ALA A 36 8.03 15.59 -20.92
CA ALA A 36 8.58 15.53 -19.57
C ALA A 36 8.43 16.92 -18.92
N PRO A 37 7.89 17.02 -17.70
CA PRO A 37 7.77 18.31 -17.06
C PRO A 37 9.19 18.83 -16.78
N ALA A 38 9.40 20.09 -17.15
CA ALA A 38 10.62 20.83 -16.86
C ALA A 38 10.93 20.72 -15.36
N ALA A 39 12.17 20.35 -15.05
CA ALA A 39 12.69 20.36 -13.70
C ALA A 39 12.82 21.82 -13.25
N ASP A 40 11.75 22.35 -12.66
CA ASP A 40 11.77 23.65 -11.99
C ASP A 40 12.80 23.62 -10.86
N GLU A 41 13.65 24.65 -10.88
CA GLU A 41 14.78 24.86 -10.00
C GLU A 41 14.38 24.79 -8.51
N SER A 42 15.12 23.98 -7.75
CA SER A 42 15.08 23.87 -6.28
C SER A 42 13.74 23.47 -5.64
N CYS A 43 13.04 22.49 -6.21
CA CYS A 43 12.02 21.76 -5.45
C CYS A 43 12.72 20.75 -4.50
N PRO A 44 12.56 20.83 -3.16
CA PRO A 44 13.22 19.92 -2.21
C PRO A 44 12.73 18.46 -2.31
N LEU A 45 11.76 18.18 -3.18
CA LEU A 45 11.32 16.83 -3.52
C LEU A 45 12.08 16.22 -4.70
N THR A 46 12.75 17.03 -5.52
CA THR A 46 13.50 16.56 -6.69
C THR A 46 14.92 16.14 -6.32
N ALA A 47 15.48 16.69 -5.23
CA ALA A 47 16.72 16.28 -4.60
C ALA A 47 16.63 16.51 -3.08
N PRO A 48 16.01 15.58 -2.32
CA PRO A 48 15.83 15.77 -0.89
C PRO A 48 17.18 15.80 -0.18
N THR A 49 17.58 16.97 0.31
CA THR A 49 18.71 17.12 1.25
C THR A 49 18.39 16.47 2.61
N TYR A 50 17.11 16.19 2.86
CA TYR A 50 16.62 15.55 4.06
C TYR A 50 16.89 14.05 4.03
N ARG A 51 17.30 13.52 5.18
CA ARG A 51 17.45 12.09 5.41
C ARG A 51 16.55 11.66 6.55
N ALA A 52 15.93 10.49 6.41
CA ALA A 52 15.18 9.86 7.47
C ALA A 52 15.91 8.63 7.99
N GLU A 53 15.90 8.44 9.30
CA GLU A 53 16.50 7.30 9.97
C GLU A 53 15.52 6.73 11.00
N LEU A 54 15.49 5.41 11.13
CA LEU A 54 14.76 4.74 12.20
C LEU A 54 15.65 4.65 13.43
N GLU A 55 15.11 4.97 14.60
CA GLU A 55 15.87 4.85 15.85
C GLU A 55 16.30 3.41 16.13
N LYS A 56 15.47 2.44 15.74
CA LYS A 56 15.74 1.00 15.84
C LYS A 56 15.18 0.27 14.63
N THR A 57 15.82 -0.84 14.27
CA THR A 57 15.36 -1.77 13.21
C THR A 57 14.93 -3.13 13.76
N SER A 58 15.03 -3.33 15.08
CA SER A 58 14.58 -4.54 15.77
C SER A 58 13.81 -4.16 17.03
N TYR A 59 12.66 -4.80 17.24
CA TYR A 59 11.74 -4.52 18.35
C TYR A 59 11.29 -5.81 19.02
N GLU A 60 11.19 -5.76 20.35
CA GLU A 60 10.39 -6.71 21.12
C GLU A 60 9.07 -6.04 21.48
N ALA A 61 7.96 -6.68 21.12
CA ALA A 61 6.62 -6.15 21.33
C ALA A 61 5.74 -7.20 22.02
N ARG A 62 4.63 -6.74 22.56
CA ARG A 62 3.58 -7.64 23.09
C ARG A 62 2.46 -7.73 22.07
N ALA A 63 2.02 -8.95 21.76
CA ALA A 63 0.91 -9.16 20.83
C ALA A 63 -0.35 -8.40 21.30
N GLY A 64 -1.02 -7.72 20.38
CA GLY A 64 -2.20 -6.90 20.63
C GLY A 64 -1.94 -5.61 21.43
N LYS A 65 -0.67 -5.24 21.67
CA LYS A 65 -0.30 -3.95 22.26
C LYS A 65 0.52 -3.11 21.29
N PRO A 66 0.31 -1.79 21.27
CA PRO A 66 1.10 -0.91 20.43
C PRO A 66 2.54 -0.85 20.96
N PHE A 67 3.48 -0.81 20.02
CA PHE A 67 4.85 -0.34 20.27
C PHE A 67 5.12 0.86 19.36
N THR A 68 6.01 1.74 19.80
CA THR A 68 6.30 2.98 19.08
C THR A 68 7.55 2.84 18.22
N LEU A 69 7.39 3.13 16.93
CA LEU A 69 8.44 3.31 15.95
C LEU A 69 8.76 4.81 15.85
N ARG A 70 10.01 5.18 16.15
CA ARG A 70 10.46 6.58 16.11
C ARG A 70 11.33 6.84 14.88
N VAL A 71 10.98 7.88 14.14
CA VAL A 71 11.72 8.39 12.98
C VAL A 71 12.46 9.66 13.36
N ARG A 72 13.72 9.76 12.93
CA ARG A 72 14.52 10.99 13.02
C ARG A 72 14.73 11.55 11.63
N LEU A 73 14.57 12.86 11.49
CA LEU A 73 14.99 13.58 10.31
C LEU A 73 16.32 14.29 10.54
N THR A 74 17.11 14.40 9.48
CA THR A 74 18.27 15.29 9.41
C THR A 74 18.14 16.14 8.15
N PRO A 75 17.98 17.47 8.26
CA PRO A 75 17.75 18.27 9.47
C PRO A 75 16.47 17.89 10.27
N PRO A 76 16.37 18.20 11.58
CA PRO A 76 15.35 17.63 12.48
C PRO A 76 13.92 18.13 12.27
N ALA A 77 13.73 19.28 11.62
CA ALA A 77 12.42 19.83 11.32
C ALA A 77 12.17 19.74 9.81
N PRO A 78 10.99 19.27 9.35
CA PRO A 78 10.66 19.29 7.93
C PRO A 78 10.62 20.74 7.41
N PRO A 79 10.86 20.96 6.11
CA PRO A 79 10.74 22.29 5.55
C PRO A 79 9.30 22.83 5.65
N PRO A 80 9.10 24.16 5.69
CA PRO A 80 7.77 24.76 5.70
C PRO A 80 6.92 24.30 4.51
N GLY A 81 5.66 23.92 4.78
CA GLY A 81 4.73 23.43 3.75
C GLY A 81 4.89 21.95 3.39
N PHE A 82 5.81 21.24 4.06
CA PHE A 82 6.01 19.79 3.92
C PHE A 82 5.54 19.04 5.17
N PHE A 83 5.12 17.80 4.96
CA PHE A 83 4.68 16.86 5.97
C PHE A 83 5.47 15.57 5.85
N VAL A 84 5.78 14.94 6.98
CA VAL A 84 6.42 13.62 6.99
C VAL A 84 5.33 12.57 7.13
N THR A 85 5.35 11.57 6.28
CA THR A 85 4.46 10.42 6.38
C THR A 85 5.28 9.17 6.65
N VAL A 86 4.84 8.36 7.60
CA VAL A 86 5.42 7.05 7.91
C VAL A 86 4.37 6.01 7.58
N ASN A 87 4.66 5.15 6.61
CA ASN A 87 3.81 4.02 6.26
C ASN A 87 4.48 2.73 6.74
N VAL A 88 3.68 1.82 7.30
CA VAL A 88 4.16 0.54 7.82
C VAL A 88 3.27 -0.55 7.25
N GLU A 89 3.89 -1.46 6.50
CA GLU A 89 3.22 -2.58 5.86
C GLU A 89 3.82 -3.91 6.34
N ARG A 90 2.99 -4.94 6.42
CA ARG A 90 3.46 -6.29 6.75
C ARG A 90 4.08 -6.93 5.50
N ALA A 91 5.39 -7.13 5.52
CA ALA A 91 6.09 -7.90 4.48
C ALA A 91 6.02 -9.42 4.75
N ALA A 92 6.18 -9.84 6.01
CA ALA A 92 6.01 -11.22 6.44
C ALA A 92 5.54 -11.28 7.91
N GLY A 93 4.99 -12.41 8.33
CA GLY A 93 4.58 -12.64 9.73
C GLY A 93 3.87 -13.97 9.93
N PRO A 94 3.41 -14.28 11.16
CA PRO A 94 2.71 -15.51 11.49
C PRO A 94 1.47 -15.74 10.59
N GLU A 95 1.21 -17.01 10.28
CA GLU A 95 0.04 -17.42 9.52
C GLU A 95 -1.26 -17.15 10.30
N GLY A 96 -2.35 -16.91 9.58
CA GLY A 96 -3.63 -16.49 10.17
C GLY A 96 -4.51 -15.67 9.22
N GLY A 97 -4.03 -15.45 7.98
CA GLY A 97 -4.72 -14.58 7.02
C GLY A 97 -4.69 -13.10 7.44
N PRO A 98 -5.24 -12.21 6.61
CA PRO A 98 -5.31 -10.77 6.92
C PRO A 98 -6.18 -10.45 8.14
N GLU A 99 -7.10 -11.34 8.53
CA GLU A 99 -7.97 -11.12 9.69
C GLU A 99 -7.29 -11.41 11.03
N ASN A 100 -6.48 -12.48 11.14
CA ASN A 100 -5.82 -12.81 12.41
C ASN A 100 -4.38 -12.30 12.46
N GLY A 101 -3.61 -12.38 11.38
CA GLY A 101 -2.22 -11.91 11.32
C GLY A 101 -2.06 -10.42 11.01
N ARG A 102 -3.06 -9.59 11.36
CA ARG A 102 -3.09 -8.16 11.02
C ARG A 102 -1.96 -7.40 11.70
N VAL A 103 -1.37 -6.47 10.96
CA VAL A 103 -0.54 -5.40 11.50
C VAL A 103 -1.33 -4.12 11.33
N GLU A 104 -1.59 -3.43 12.42
CA GLU A 104 -2.26 -2.14 12.43
C GLU A 104 -1.24 -1.07 12.76
N SER A 105 -1.26 0.03 12.01
CA SER A 105 -0.43 1.20 12.27
C SER A 105 -1.33 2.41 12.48
N LEU A 106 -0.97 3.21 13.47
CA LEU A 106 -1.50 4.56 13.66
C LEU A 106 -0.38 5.52 13.23
N PRO A 107 -0.43 6.02 11.97
CA PRO A 107 0.65 6.84 11.43
C PRO A 107 0.83 8.12 12.23
N GLY A 108 2.08 8.46 12.52
CA GLY A 108 2.45 9.69 13.18
C GLY A 108 3.92 10.05 12.94
N TYR A 109 4.26 11.31 13.16
CA TYR A 109 5.64 11.77 13.12
C TYR A 109 5.91 12.69 14.33
N PRO A 110 7.02 12.49 15.07
CA PRO A 110 8.10 11.52 14.82
C PRO A 110 7.77 10.08 15.24
N ASP A 111 6.66 9.89 15.96
CA ASP A 111 6.30 8.62 16.58
C ASP A 111 5.10 8.00 15.85
N THR A 112 5.27 6.77 15.36
CA THR A 112 4.20 5.93 14.76
C THR A 112 3.98 4.72 15.65
N ASP A 113 2.74 4.50 16.08
CA ASP A 113 2.39 3.31 16.86
C ASP A 113 2.01 2.16 15.93
N VAL A 114 2.53 0.97 16.23
CA VAL A 114 2.29 -0.25 15.45
C VAL A 114 1.86 -1.36 16.40
N THR A 115 0.81 -2.09 16.01
CA THR A 115 0.28 -3.21 16.77
C THR A 115 0.32 -4.48 15.92
N CYS A 116 0.98 -5.51 16.43
CA CYS A 116 0.98 -6.85 15.86
C CYS A 116 -0.06 -7.71 16.60
N SER A 117 -1.10 -8.19 15.90
CA SER A 117 -2.24 -8.86 16.57
C SER A 117 -1.92 -10.24 17.14
N LEU A 118 -0.98 -10.98 16.56
CA LEU A 118 -0.61 -12.34 16.99
C LEU A 118 0.83 -12.36 17.54
N PRO A 119 1.13 -13.31 18.44
CA PRO A 119 2.51 -13.61 18.78
C PRO A 119 3.22 -14.23 17.58
N GLY A 120 4.50 -13.91 17.42
CA GLY A 120 5.33 -14.39 16.33
C GLY A 120 6.38 -13.39 15.87
N ASP A 121 7.16 -13.80 14.87
CA ASP A 121 8.16 -12.94 14.25
C ASP A 121 7.57 -12.28 13.00
N TYR A 122 7.69 -10.96 12.91
CA TYR A 122 7.21 -10.13 11.81
C TYR A 122 8.38 -9.47 11.08
N ARG A 123 8.20 -9.28 9.77
CA ARG A 123 8.99 -8.36 8.95
C ARG A 123 8.06 -7.26 8.47
N LEU A 124 8.37 -6.03 8.83
CA LEU A 124 7.57 -4.86 8.47
C LEU A 124 8.37 -4.00 7.51
N ALA A 125 7.77 -3.67 6.36
CA ALA A 125 8.31 -2.69 5.43
C ALA A 125 7.87 -1.30 5.90
N VAL A 126 8.86 -0.43 6.16
CA VAL A 126 8.65 0.94 6.62
C VAL A 126 9.09 1.89 5.53
N THR A 127 8.18 2.77 5.12
CA THR A 127 8.45 3.82 4.14
C THR A 127 8.25 5.18 4.80
N VAL A 128 9.29 6.01 4.78
CA VAL A 128 9.21 7.41 5.21
C VAL A 128 9.29 8.30 3.99
N ALA A 129 8.32 9.20 3.83
CA ALA A 129 8.29 10.14 2.73
C ALA A 129 8.05 11.57 3.23
N LEU A 130 8.60 12.53 2.48
CA LEU A 130 8.30 13.94 2.61
C LEU A 130 7.25 14.32 1.56
N VAL A 131 6.16 14.95 1.99
CA VAL A 131 4.98 15.19 1.17
C VAL A 131 4.62 16.66 1.20
N ALA A 132 4.29 17.25 0.05
CA ALA A 132 3.75 18.61 -0.04
C ALA A 132 2.54 18.68 -0.97
N LYS A 133 1.64 19.61 -0.66
CA LYS A 133 0.51 19.95 -1.53
C LYS A 133 1.03 20.76 -2.73
N SER A 134 0.68 20.36 -3.94
CA SER A 134 0.99 21.14 -5.13
C SER A 134 -0.06 22.22 -5.38
N SER A 135 0.35 23.32 -6.00
CA SER A 135 -0.53 24.44 -6.38
C SER A 135 -1.62 24.03 -7.37
N CYS A 136 -1.41 22.97 -8.16
CA CYS A 136 -2.37 22.47 -9.14
C CYS A 136 -3.32 21.39 -8.58
N GLY A 137 -3.49 21.30 -7.25
CA GLY A 137 -4.46 20.40 -6.63
C GLY A 137 -3.99 18.95 -6.48
N GLY A 138 -2.69 18.67 -6.68
CA GLY A 138 -2.09 17.35 -6.47
C GLY A 138 -1.25 17.27 -5.19
N VAL A 139 -0.61 16.12 -5.01
CA VAL A 139 0.36 15.86 -3.94
C VAL A 139 1.67 15.46 -4.59
N LYS A 140 2.78 16.04 -4.13
CA LYS A 140 4.13 15.59 -4.50
C LYS A 140 4.75 14.92 -3.27
N ALA A 141 5.41 13.79 -3.49
CA ALA A 141 6.08 13.04 -2.43
C ALA A 141 7.51 12.67 -2.86
N ALA A 142 8.43 12.69 -1.90
CA ALA A 142 9.79 12.19 -2.07
C ALA A 142 10.08 11.18 -0.96
N THR A 143 10.42 9.96 -1.34
CA THR A 143 10.79 8.91 -0.39
C THR A 143 12.15 9.23 0.23
N LEU A 144 12.20 9.29 1.55
CA LEU A 144 13.42 9.56 2.31
C LEU A 144 14.07 8.27 2.84
N LEU A 145 13.26 7.24 3.10
CA LEU A 145 13.72 5.96 3.62
C LEU A 145 12.75 4.84 3.20
N GLU A 146 13.31 3.73 2.77
CA GLU A 146 12.63 2.44 2.68
C GLU A 146 13.46 1.41 3.45
N ARG A 147 12.86 0.79 4.45
CA ARG A 147 13.58 -0.15 5.31
C ARG A 147 12.68 -1.25 5.83
N GLU A 148 13.19 -2.47 5.80
CA GLU A 148 12.58 -3.58 6.52
C GLU A 148 13.08 -3.62 7.97
N ILE A 149 12.14 -3.78 8.90
CA ILE A 149 12.42 -3.99 10.33
C ILE A 149 11.89 -5.35 10.78
N THR A 150 12.51 -5.89 11.83
CA THR A 150 12.09 -7.14 12.47
C THR A 150 11.39 -6.85 13.78
N VAL A 151 10.26 -7.49 14.02
CA VAL A 151 9.51 -7.36 15.28
C VAL A 151 9.22 -8.74 15.83
N ARG A 152 9.57 -8.96 17.09
CA ARG A 152 9.24 -10.17 17.84
C ARG A 152 8.09 -9.88 18.79
N ALA A 153 6.88 -10.29 18.41
CA ALA A 153 5.69 -10.16 19.23
C ALA A 153 5.54 -11.37 20.15
N ARG A 154 5.41 -11.15 21.46
CA ARG A 154 5.24 -12.18 22.48
C ARG A 154 3.88 -12.12 23.15
#